data_AF-A0A5C6YH36-F1
#
_entry.id   AF-A0A5C6YH36-F1
#
_cell.length_a   1.000
_cell.length_b   1.000
_cell.length_c   1.000
_cell.angle_alpha   90.00
_cell.angle_beta   90.00
_cell.angle_gamma   90.00
#
_symmetry.space_group_name_H-M   'P 1'
#
loop_
_entity.id
_entity.type
_entity.pdbx_description
1 polymer ?
#
loop_
_entity_poly.entity_id
_entity_poly.type
_entity_poly.pdbx_seq_one_letter_code
_entity_poly.pdbx_strand_id
1 'polypeptide(L)'
;MIKFFGKIRKNLLLNNKVSKYLPYAIGEIALIMIGILLALQVNNQNEVRKSNDLVTTYEQNIALELKTDILRLKEMDSIRTIWNNSLLAYVKYYNSENVDMHILKRKSDSAFTDLRILHTSTYSIQDLISTGNLKLFPMDKKM
;
A
#
# COMPACT_ATOMS: atom_id res chain seq x y z
N MET A 1 -5.05 -49.57 6.80
CA MET A 1 -4.38 -49.05 8.02
C MET A 1 -5.15 -49.37 9.31
N ILE A 2 -6.48 -49.21 9.38
CA ILE A 2 -7.28 -49.56 10.59
C ILE A 2 -7.13 -51.03 11.06
N LYS A 3 -7.03 -52.00 10.13
CA LYS A 3 -6.85 -53.42 10.48
C LYS A 3 -5.50 -53.75 11.12
N PHE A 4 -4.47 -52.94 10.84
CA PHE A 4 -3.12 -53.13 11.39
C PHE A 4 -3.06 -52.71 12.87
N PHE A 5 -3.60 -51.53 13.18
CA PHE A 5 -3.75 -51.04 14.56
C PHE A 5 -4.71 -51.90 15.39
N GLY A 6 -5.75 -52.49 14.79
CA GLY A 6 -6.64 -53.43 15.46
C GLY A 6 -5.93 -54.70 15.98
N LYS A 7 -4.96 -55.21 15.23
CA LYS A 7 -4.17 -56.40 15.61
C LYS A 7 -3.17 -56.09 16.73
N ILE A 8 -2.57 -54.90 16.68
CA ILE A 8 -1.67 -54.38 17.73
C ILE A 8 -2.44 -54.23 19.07
N ARG A 9 -3.68 -53.73 19.04
CA ARG A 9 -4.53 -53.58 20.24
C ARG A 9 -4.89 -54.91 20.90
N LYS A 10 -5.23 -55.94 20.12
CA LYS A 10 -5.48 -57.30 20.64
C LYS A 10 -4.23 -57.92 21.27
N ASN A 11 -3.06 -57.77 20.64
CA ASN A 11 -1.81 -58.30 21.18
C ASN A 11 -1.29 -57.52 22.41
N LEU A 12 -1.60 -56.22 22.53
CA LEU A 12 -1.27 -55.38 23.69
C LEU A 12 -2.07 -55.79 24.94
N LEU A 13 -3.36 -56.07 24.78
CA LEU A 13 -4.24 -56.52 25.85
C LEU A 13 -3.88 -57.93 26.34
N LEU A 14 -3.37 -58.80 25.46
CA LEU A 14 -2.98 -60.17 25.81
C LEU A 14 -1.58 -60.29 26.45
N ASN A 15 -0.67 -59.33 26.22
CA ASN A 15 0.73 -59.46 26.66
C ASN A 15 1.13 -58.63 27.89
N ASN A 16 0.26 -57.82 28.51
CA ASN A 16 0.61 -56.91 29.63
C ASN A 16 1.84 -56.00 29.38
N LYS A 17 2.29 -55.86 28.13
CA LYS A 17 3.52 -55.16 27.71
C LYS A 17 3.26 -53.71 27.29
N VAL A 18 2.19 -53.10 27.79
CA VAL A 18 1.82 -51.70 27.49
C VAL A 18 2.99 -50.74 27.78
N SER A 19 3.74 -50.99 28.86
CA SER A 19 4.97 -50.26 29.22
C SER A 19 6.02 -50.23 28.10
N LYS A 20 6.17 -51.31 27.33
CA LYS A 20 7.19 -51.41 26.27
C LYS A 20 6.84 -50.59 25.01
N TYR A 21 5.56 -50.29 24.80
CA TYR A 21 5.08 -49.58 23.59
C TYR A 21 4.70 -48.12 23.85
N LEU A 22 4.49 -47.73 25.10
CA LEU A 22 4.27 -46.34 25.52
C LEU A 22 5.31 -45.34 24.96
N PRO A 23 6.64 -45.60 25.07
CA PRO A 23 7.64 -44.64 24.57
C PRO A 23 7.60 -44.47 23.05
N TYR A 24 7.23 -45.51 22.32
CA TYR A 24 7.10 -45.45 20.85
C TYR A 24 5.89 -44.62 20.43
N ALA A 25 4.74 -44.78 21.10
CA ALA A 25 3.56 -43.97 20.84
C ALA A 25 3.77 -42.49 21.20
N ILE A 26 4.49 -42.21 22.28
CA ILE A 26 4.89 -40.84 22.65
C ILE A 26 5.82 -40.24 21.58
N GLY A 27 6.78 -41.03 21.08
CA GLY A 27 7.65 -40.62 19.98
C GLY A 27 6.88 -40.24 18.70
N GLU A 28 5.88 -41.05 18.32
CA GLU A 28 5.07 -40.79 17.12
C GLU A 28 4.19 -39.53 17.27
N ILE A 29 3.60 -39.31 18.45
CA ILE A 29 2.86 -38.07 18.76
C ILE A 29 3.79 -36.86 18.71
N ALA A 30 4.98 -36.96 19.32
CA ALA A 30 5.96 -35.87 19.32
C ALA A 30 6.41 -35.53 17.89
N LEU A 31 6.63 -36.54 17.04
CA LEU A 31 7.05 -36.35 15.65
C LEU A 31 5.94 -35.70 14.80
N ILE A 32 4.67 -36.12 15.02
CA ILE A 32 3.50 -35.47 14.40
C ILE A 32 3.38 -34.02 14.88
N MET A 33 3.56 -33.75 16.17
CA MET A 33 3.51 -32.39 16.72
C MET A 33 4.59 -31.48 16.12
N ILE A 34 5.82 -31.97 15.98
CA ILE A 34 6.90 -31.24 15.30
C ILE A 34 6.51 -30.94 13.85
N GLY A 35 5.93 -31.91 13.13
CA GLY A 35 5.45 -31.71 11.77
C GLY A 35 4.40 -30.61 11.66
N ILE A 36 3.42 -30.58 12.58
CA ILE A 36 2.38 -29.55 12.62
C ILE A 36 2.97 -28.18 12.96
N LEU A 37 3.89 -28.11 13.93
CA LEU A 37 4.53 -26.86 14.33
C LEU A 37 5.38 -26.28 13.19
N LEU A 38 6.13 -27.11 12.47
CA LEU A 38 6.89 -26.67 11.29
C LEU A 38 5.97 -26.19 10.18
N ALA A 39 4.87 -26.90 9.90
CA ALA A 39 3.89 -26.47 8.91
C ALA A 39 3.25 -25.11 9.29
N LEU A 40 2.88 -24.94 10.56
CA LEU A 40 2.34 -23.69 11.08
C LEU A 40 3.38 -22.56 11.00
N GLN A 41 4.64 -22.84 11.32
CA GLN A 41 5.72 -21.85 11.27
C GLN A 41 5.95 -21.35 9.84
N VAL A 42 6.02 -22.26 8.87
CA VAL A 42 6.16 -21.90 7.45
C VAL A 42 4.96 -21.09 6.97
N ASN A 43 3.74 -21.48 7.37
CA ASN A 43 2.54 -20.73 7.02
C ASN A 43 2.55 -19.31 7.61
N ASN A 44 2.90 -19.16 8.88
CA ASN A 44 2.98 -17.86 9.55
C ASN A 44 4.06 -16.96 8.92
N GLN A 45 5.22 -17.52 8.57
CA GLN A 45 6.27 -16.77 7.86
C GLN A 45 5.80 -16.28 6.48
N ASN A 46 5.06 -17.10 5.74
CA ASN A 46 4.49 -16.71 4.46
C ASN A 46 3.47 -15.56 4.60
N GLU A 47 2.61 -15.61 5.61
CA GLU A 47 1.64 -14.54 5.88
C GLU A 47 2.31 -13.23 6.30
N VAL A 48 3.33 -13.28 7.17
CA VAL A 48 4.13 -12.10 7.54
C VAL A 48 4.81 -11.50 6.31
N ARG A 49 5.40 -12.33 5.44
CA ARG A 49 6.01 -11.85 4.19
C ARG A 49 5.00 -11.12 3.30
N LYS A 50 3.84 -11.73 3.04
CA LYS A 50 2.78 -11.10 2.24
C LYS A 50 2.33 -9.76 2.83
N SER A 51 2.19 -9.68 4.16
CA SER A 51 1.85 -8.44 4.84
C SER A 51 2.91 -7.36 4.61
N ASN A 52 4.19 -7.71 4.71
CA ASN A 52 5.30 -6.77 4.47
C ASN A 52 5.38 -6.32 3.00
N ASP A 53 5.12 -7.23 2.06
CA ASP A 53 5.08 -6.92 0.64
C ASP A 53 3.94 -5.92 0.32
N LEU A 54 2.77 -6.11 0.94
CA LEU A 54 1.65 -5.17 0.85
C LEU A 54 2.01 -3.78 1.40
N VAL A 55 2.59 -3.71 2.59
CA VAL A 55 3.06 -2.44 3.18
C VAL A 55 4.03 -1.73 2.24
N THR A 56 5.03 -2.45 1.72
CA THR A 56 6.01 -1.90 0.77
C THR A 56 5.33 -1.37 -0.49
N THR A 57 4.34 -2.09 -1.01
CA THR A 57 3.57 -1.68 -2.20
C THR A 57 2.81 -0.38 -1.94
N TYR A 58 2.12 -0.27 -0.81
CA TYR A 58 1.44 0.97 -0.42
C TYR A 58 2.40 2.15 -0.28
N GLU A 59 3.56 1.95 0.37
CA GLU A 59 4.57 3.00 0.52
C GLU A 59 5.07 3.51 -0.84
N GLN A 60 5.36 2.61 -1.77
CA GLN A 60 5.80 2.95 -3.12
C GLN A 60 4.72 3.70 -3.90
N ASN A 61 3.47 3.23 -3.84
CA ASN A 61 2.37 3.86 -4.54
C ASN A 61 2.07 5.26 -4.00
N ILE A 62 2.02 5.43 -2.68
CA ILE A 62 1.80 6.74 -2.05
C ILE A 62 2.95 7.69 -2.41
N ALA A 63 4.21 7.23 -2.35
CA ALA A 63 5.36 8.06 -2.74
C ALA A 63 5.29 8.49 -4.21
N LEU A 64 4.84 7.61 -5.11
CA LEU A 64 4.66 7.91 -6.54
C LEU A 64 3.51 8.89 -6.79
N GLU A 65 2.38 8.72 -6.10
CA GLU A 65 1.23 9.63 -6.13
C GLU A 65 1.66 11.04 -5.70
N LEU A 66 2.34 11.15 -4.54
CA LEU A 66 2.87 12.42 -4.03
C LEU A 66 3.88 13.06 -4.98
N LYS A 67 4.77 12.27 -5.59
CA LYS A 67 5.74 12.79 -6.58
C LYS A 67 5.02 13.38 -7.79
N THR A 68 3.97 12.70 -8.27
CA THR A 68 3.14 13.19 -9.37
C THR A 68 2.44 14.49 -9.00
N ASP A 69 1.90 14.59 -7.79
CA ASP A 69 1.23 15.80 -7.31
C ASP A 69 2.20 16.98 -7.17
N ILE A 70 3.43 16.74 -6.70
CA ILE A 70 4.49 17.77 -6.68
C ILE A 70 4.80 18.27 -8.08
N LEU A 71 4.87 17.40 -9.08
CA LEU A 71 5.12 17.80 -10.47
C LEU A 71 3.97 18.65 -11.03
N ARG A 72 2.72 18.27 -10.75
CA ARG A 72 1.54 19.07 -11.13
C ARG A 72 1.56 20.44 -10.48
N LEU A 73 1.89 20.52 -9.19
CA LEU A 73 2.00 21.79 -8.47
C LEU A 73 3.08 22.70 -9.08
N LYS A 74 4.23 22.15 -9.48
CA LYS A 74 5.28 22.90 -10.17
C LYS A 74 4.85 23.41 -11.54
N GLU A 75 4.09 22.62 -12.29
CA GLU A 75 3.51 23.05 -13.57
C GLU A 75 2.52 24.19 -13.35
N MET A 76 1.63 24.06 -12.35
CA MET A 76 0.68 25.11 -11.98
C MET A 76 1.38 26.41 -11.57
N ASP A 77 2.46 26.33 -10.80
CA ASP A 77 3.24 27.50 -10.38
C ASP A 77 3.92 28.20 -11.57
N SER A 78 4.43 27.41 -12.53
CA SER A 78 4.99 27.92 -13.78
C SER A 78 3.93 28.67 -14.61
N ILE A 79 2.75 28.08 -14.75
CA ILE A 79 1.61 28.70 -15.46
C ILE A 79 1.16 29.96 -14.75
N ARG A 80 1.07 29.94 -13.42
CA ARG A 80 0.73 31.12 -12.61
C ARG A 80 1.73 32.25 -12.82
N THR A 81 3.02 31.93 -12.91
CA THR A 81 4.07 32.93 -13.18
C THR A 81 3.90 33.56 -14.56
N ILE A 82 3.64 32.75 -15.59
CA ILE A 82 3.36 33.23 -16.95
C ILE A 82 2.13 34.14 -16.94
N TRP A 83 1.06 33.72 -16.27
CA TRP A 83 -0.16 34.51 -16.15
C TRP A 83 0.06 35.85 -15.45
N ASN A 84 0.72 35.85 -14.30
CA ASN A 84 1.06 37.09 -13.58
C ASN A 84 1.82 38.06 -14.49
N ASN A 85 2.78 37.56 -15.27
CA ASN A 85 3.54 38.39 -16.21
C ASN A 85 2.65 38.96 -17.34
N SER A 86 1.75 38.15 -17.90
CA SER A 86 0.78 38.61 -18.90
C SER A 86 -0.18 39.67 -18.34
N LEU A 87 -0.68 39.46 -17.11
CA LEU A 87 -1.56 40.41 -16.43
C LEU A 87 -0.84 41.73 -16.15
N LEU A 88 0.40 41.68 -15.64
CA LEU A 88 1.23 42.87 -15.44
C LEU A 88 1.48 43.62 -16.75
N ALA A 89 1.75 42.89 -17.84
CA ALA A 89 1.96 43.48 -19.17
C ALA A 89 0.68 44.11 -19.74
N TYR A 90 -0.49 43.55 -19.43
CA TYR A 90 -1.78 44.15 -19.76
C TYR A 90 -2.01 45.44 -18.96
N VAL A 91 -1.91 45.39 -17.62
CA VAL A 91 -2.12 46.55 -16.74
C VAL A 91 -1.17 47.69 -17.09
N LYS A 92 0.11 47.38 -17.33
CA LYS A 92 1.11 48.39 -17.74
C LYS A 92 0.74 49.06 -19.06
N TYR A 93 0.20 48.31 -20.02
CA TYR A 93 -0.20 48.85 -21.31
C TYR A 93 -1.48 49.68 -21.21
N TYR A 94 -2.46 49.20 -20.44
CA TYR A 94 -3.71 49.89 -20.18
C TYR A 94 -3.50 51.29 -19.57
N ASN A 95 -2.51 51.42 -18.68
CA ASN A 95 -2.17 52.70 -18.03
C ASN A 95 -1.21 53.59 -18.85
N SER A 96 -0.94 53.29 -20.13
CA SER A 96 -0.06 54.10 -20.97
C SER A 96 -0.80 55.25 -21.66
N GLU A 97 -0.08 56.31 -22.05
CA GLU A 97 -0.69 57.52 -22.64
C GLU A 97 -1.41 57.28 -23.97
N ASN A 98 -0.98 56.28 -24.76
CA ASN A 98 -1.51 55.98 -26.09
C ASN A 98 -1.88 54.50 -26.21
N VAL A 99 -3.11 54.16 -25.80
CA VAL A 99 -3.64 52.79 -25.81
C VAL A 99 -4.32 52.50 -27.15
N ASP A 100 -3.82 51.50 -27.86
CA ASP A 100 -4.48 50.91 -29.03
C ASP A 100 -5.39 49.76 -28.58
N MET A 101 -6.66 49.81 -28.99
CA MET A 101 -7.68 48.86 -28.56
C MET A 101 -7.42 47.42 -29.07
N HIS A 102 -6.85 47.25 -30.26
CA HIS A 102 -6.51 45.93 -30.79
C HIS A 102 -5.35 45.31 -30.01
N ILE A 103 -4.34 46.11 -29.67
CA ILE A 103 -3.20 45.66 -28.85
C ILE A 103 -3.67 45.35 -27.43
N LEU A 104 -4.56 46.18 -26.86
CA LEU A 104 -5.12 45.98 -25.53
C LEU A 104 -5.90 44.68 -25.45
N LYS A 105 -6.77 44.39 -26.42
CA LYS A 105 -7.54 43.15 -26.49
C LYS A 105 -6.63 41.92 -26.55
N ARG A 106 -5.61 41.93 -27.41
CA ARG A 106 -4.65 40.81 -27.51
C ARG A 106 -3.95 40.53 -26.19
N LYS A 107 -3.55 41.58 -25.46
CA LYS A 107 -2.92 41.45 -24.14
C LYS A 107 -3.90 40.94 -23.08
N SER A 108 -5.15 41.40 -23.11
CA SER A 108 -6.23 40.91 -22.26
C SER A 108 -6.47 39.42 -22.48
N ASP A 109 -6.62 38.98 -23.73
CA ASP A 109 -6.85 37.58 -24.09
C ASP A 109 -5.68 36.68 -23.62
N SER A 110 -4.44 37.19 -23.73
CA SER A 110 -3.23 36.51 -23.22
C SER A 110 -3.14 36.45 -21.68
N ALA A 111 -3.94 37.26 -20.99
CA ALA A 111 -4.04 37.34 -19.54
C ALA A 111 -5.28 36.63 -18.99
N PHE A 112 -6.09 35.95 -19.80
CA PHE A 112 -7.14 35.05 -19.32
C PHE A 112 -6.61 33.60 -19.31
N THR A 113 -6.77 32.90 -18.19
CA THR A 113 -6.53 31.45 -18.14
C THR A 113 -7.75 30.72 -17.61
N ASP A 114 -7.88 29.49 -18.07
CA ASP A 114 -8.76 28.49 -17.47
C ASP A 114 -8.25 28.16 -16.06
N LEU A 115 -9.15 28.04 -15.09
CA LEU A 115 -8.81 27.65 -13.72
C LEU A 115 -8.48 26.15 -13.73
N ARG A 116 -7.19 25.80 -13.79
CA ARG A 116 -6.76 24.41 -13.61
C ARG A 116 -6.97 24.00 -12.15
N ILE A 117 -7.99 23.19 -11.90
CA ILE A 117 -8.23 22.56 -10.60
C ILE A 117 -7.11 21.55 -10.35
N LEU A 118 -6.52 21.58 -9.15
CA LEU A 118 -5.59 20.54 -8.73
C LEU A 118 -6.36 19.23 -8.54
N HIS A 119 -6.01 18.21 -9.32
CA HIS A 119 -6.50 16.86 -9.12
C HIS A 119 -5.38 16.01 -8.50
N THR A 120 -5.55 15.64 -7.24
CA THR A 120 -4.70 14.67 -6.53
C THR A 120 -5.25 13.26 -6.68
N SER A 121 -4.37 12.28 -6.79
CA SER A 121 -4.74 10.86 -6.73
C SER A 121 -4.58 10.39 -5.29
N THR A 122 -5.69 10.04 -4.62
CA THR A 122 -5.68 9.51 -3.24
C THR A 122 -6.06 8.04 -3.18
N TYR A 123 -6.02 7.33 -4.31
CA TYR A 123 -6.46 5.94 -4.42
C TYR A 123 -5.81 5.03 -3.38
N SER A 124 -4.48 5.11 -3.24
CA SER A 124 -3.74 4.24 -2.32
C SER A 124 -4.14 4.45 -0.86
N ILE A 125 -4.38 5.71 -0.47
CA ILE A 125 -4.86 6.07 0.88
C ILE A 125 -6.31 5.62 1.07
N GLN A 126 -7.16 5.84 0.07
CA GLN A 126 -8.58 5.45 0.12
C GLN A 126 -8.73 3.93 0.25
N ASP A 127 -7.93 3.16 -0.49
CA ASP A 127 -7.86 1.71 -0.40
C ASP A 127 -7.35 1.28 0.99
N LEU A 128 -6.27 1.90 1.49
CA LEU A 128 -5.73 1.61 2.82
C LEU A 128 -6.75 1.79 3.95
N ILE A 129 -7.58 2.85 3.85
CA ILE A 129 -8.63 3.15 4.82
C ILE A 129 -9.80 2.17 4.66
N SER A 130 -10.29 1.97 3.44
CA SER A 130 -11.48 1.14 3.18
C SER A 130 -11.27 -0.35 3.43
N THR A 131 -10.06 -0.86 3.22
CA THR A 131 -9.69 -2.26 3.46
C THR A 131 -9.25 -2.53 4.90
N GLY A 132 -8.98 -1.48 5.69
CA GLY A 132 -8.41 -1.59 7.04
C GLY A 132 -6.95 -2.07 7.04
N ASN A 133 -6.26 -1.98 5.91
CA ASN A 133 -4.86 -2.39 5.77
C ASN A 133 -3.89 -1.47 6.53
N LEU A 134 -4.35 -0.33 7.02
CA LEU A 134 -3.59 0.52 7.96
C LEU A 134 -3.09 -0.27 9.17
N LYS A 135 -3.79 -1.33 9.61
CA LYS A 135 -3.35 -2.16 10.74
C LYS A 135 -2.00 -2.86 10.50
N LEU A 136 -1.64 -3.11 9.24
CA LEU A 136 -0.42 -3.82 8.83
C LEU A 136 0.85 -2.98 9.02
N PHE A 137 0.70 -1.66 9.09
CA PHE A 137 1.83 -0.76 9.29
C PHE A 137 2.35 -0.85 10.74
N PRO A 138 3.64 -0.58 10.98
CA PRO A 138 4.16 -0.46 12.34
C PRO A 138 3.66 0.85 12.98
N MET A 139 3.63 0.89 14.31
CA MET A 139 2.92 1.96 15.06
C MET A 139 3.54 3.35 14.84
N ASP A 140 4.87 3.41 14.70
CA ASP A 140 5.65 4.62 14.38
C ASP A 140 5.28 5.24 13.03
N LYS A 141 4.67 4.47 12.12
CA LYS A 141 4.23 4.95 10.80
C LYS A 141 2.74 5.30 10.73
N LYS A 142 1.99 5.20 11.84
CA LYS A 142 0.53 5.50 11.88
C LYS A 142 0.17 6.86 12.48
N MET A 143 1.11 7.51 13.17
CA MET A 143 0.96 8.83 13.81
C MET A 143 1.54 9.92 12.91
#